data_AF-A0AA42R7R1-F1
#
_entry.id   AF-A0AA42R7R1-F1
#
_cell.length_a   1.000
_cell.length_b   1.000
_cell.length_c   1.000
_cell.angle_alpha   90.00
_cell.angle_beta   90.00
_cell.angle_gamma   90.00
#
_symmetry.space_group_name_H-M   'P 1'
#
loop_
_entity.id
_entity.type
_entity.pdbx_description
1 polymer ?
#
loop_
_entity_poly.entity_id
_entity_poly.type
_entity_poly.pdbx_seq_one_letter_code
_entity_poly.pdbx_strand_id
1 'polypeptide(L)'
;MQFRDFLPVSTNTSVKESCYGALGALIGLLGTALLCRWGLGLEVHWLIAPMGASAVLLFAAPASPLAQPWSILVGNGVSALMGVLSASLVPDMAIASALAVMLAIAAMFLTRSLHPPGGAVALTAVIGGEGIRALGVGYVLLPVLLNSLLLLSLGLIYNRALGRRYPHGGKVAPNRHQTADPQPSARLATQDIDFALQKHEELLDISRQDLQELLQEAQLHALRGRVGTVRCQDVMSRDLVVTTPQALAMEAWHLLSHHQIKALPVVDEGERLVGIITLHDLMIDRAGHQPRGKETLEQQQVADLMTREVQTARRYQPLYDLVEAFSDGGLHHMPVVEGEQLVGIITQSDMVAALFTLALKPGLTSEEATPVSS
;
A
#
# COMPACT_ATOMS: atom_id res chain seq x y z
N MET A 1 -29.01 20.56 -13.86
CA MET A 1 -29.19 19.64 -12.72
C MET A 1 -30.41 18.78 -12.99
N GLN A 2 -30.19 17.50 -13.21
CA GLN A 2 -31.27 16.51 -13.28
C GLN A 2 -31.52 15.98 -11.87
N PHE A 3 -32.75 15.60 -11.51
CA PHE A 3 -33.07 15.05 -10.19
C PHE A 3 -32.24 13.81 -9.80
N ARG A 4 -31.71 13.12 -10.81
CA ARG A 4 -30.78 12.00 -10.67
C ARG A 4 -29.44 12.38 -10.05
N ASP A 5 -29.01 13.63 -10.18
CA ASP A 5 -27.76 14.14 -9.61
C ASP A 5 -27.84 14.24 -8.06
N PHE A 6 -29.06 14.17 -7.48
CA PHE A 6 -29.30 14.14 -6.03
C PHE A 6 -29.42 12.73 -5.46
N LEU A 7 -29.49 11.70 -6.32
CA LEU A 7 -29.49 10.31 -5.85
C LEU A 7 -28.08 9.92 -5.44
N PRO A 8 -27.93 9.19 -4.32
CA PRO A 8 -26.62 8.79 -3.84
C PRO A 8 -25.95 7.87 -4.87
N VAL A 9 -24.69 8.17 -5.17
CA VAL A 9 -23.82 7.23 -5.89
C VAL A 9 -23.57 6.04 -4.97
N SER A 10 -23.60 4.82 -5.52
CA SER A 10 -23.34 3.62 -4.74
C SER A 10 -21.97 3.70 -4.08
N THR A 11 -21.93 3.70 -2.75
CA THR A 11 -20.69 3.54 -1.99
C THR A 11 -20.31 2.06 -2.03
N ASN A 12 -19.07 1.73 -2.42
CA ASN A 12 -18.56 0.35 -2.48
C ASN A 12 -18.32 -0.29 -1.10
N THR A 13 -19.02 0.17 -0.06
CA THR A 13 -18.86 -0.28 1.32
C THR A 13 -19.79 -1.46 1.59
N SER A 14 -19.23 -2.59 2.05
CA SER A 14 -20.01 -3.75 2.45
C SER A 14 -20.86 -3.45 3.70
N VAL A 15 -22.05 -4.04 3.80
CA VAL A 15 -22.91 -3.97 5.00
C VAL A 15 -22.13 -4.35 6.27
N LYS A 16 -21.24 -5.35 6.14
CA LYS A 16 -20.35 -5.79 7.24
C LYS A 16 -19.45 -4.65 7.73
N GLU A 17 -18.86 -3.91 6.80
CA GLU A 17 -17.99 -2.77 7.10
C GLU A 17 -18.78 -1.62 7.74
N SER A 18 -20.00 -1.35 7.27
CA SER A 18 -20.90 -0.37 7.89
C SER A 18 -21.27 -0.74 9.33
N CYS A 19 -21.58 -2.02 9.60
CA CYS A 19 -21.84 -2.50 10.96
C CYS A 19 -20.62 -2.35 11.87
N TYR A 20 -19.42 -2.66 11.38
CA TYR A 20 -18.18 -2.42 12.13
C TYR A 20 -17.93 -0.94 12.39
N GLY A 21 -18.27 -0.04 11.45
CA GLY A 21 -18.16 1.39 11.69
C GLY A 21 -19.09 1.87 12.80
N ALA A 22 -20.37 1.47 12.76
CA ALA A 22 -21.35 1.85 13.77
C ALA A 22 -21.00 1.30 15.16
N LEU A 23 -20.58 0.04 15.24
CA LEU A 23 -20.13 -0.58 16.48
C LEU A 23 -18.87 0.10 17.04
N GLY A 24 -17.92 0.43 16.16
CA GLY A 24 -16.71 1.16 16.54
C GLY A 24 -17.04 2.53 17.14
N ALA A 25 -17.95 3.29 16.52
CA ALA A 25 -18.39 4.59 17.05
C ALA A 25 -19.06 4.47 18.42
N LEU A 26 -19.91 3.46 18.64
CA LEU A 26 -20.50 3.18 19.94
C LEU A 26 -19.42 2.90 21.00
N ILE A 27 -18.50 1.98 20.70
CA ILE A 27 -17.41 1.61 21.61
C ILE A 27 -16.50 2.80 21.91
N GLY A 28 -16.14 3.58 20.88
CA GLY A 28 -15.26 4.74 20.99
C GLY A 28 -15.86 5.86 21.84
N LEU A 29 -17.11 6.23 21.59
CA LEU A 29 -17.80 7.30 22.33
C LEU A 29 -18.12 6.87 23.76
N LEU A 30 -18.69 5.68 23.94
CA LEU A 30 -19.02 5.16 25.27
C LEU A 30 -17.74 4.93 26.09
N GLY A 31 -16.71 4.35 25.49
CA GLY A 31 -15.42 4.15 26.12
C GLY A 31 -14.77 5.45 26.55
N THR A 32 -14.74 6.46 25.66
CA THR A 32 -14.25 7.80 26.00
C THR A 32 -15.03 8.41 27.17
N ALA A 33 -16.36 8.35 27.14
CA ALA A 33 -17.21 8.88 28.21
C ALA A 33 -16.97 8.17 29.56
N LEU A 34 -16.86 6.84 29.56
CA LEU A 34 -16.60 6.05 30.77
C LEU A 34 -15.20 6.32 31.32
N LEU A 35 -14.18 6.45 30.47
CA LEU A 35 -12.82 6.77 30.89
C LEU A 35 -12.72 8.17 31.49
N CYS A 36 -13.39 9.17 30.92
CA CYS A 36 -13.49 10.50 31.52
C CYS A 36 -14.18 10.45 32.89
N ARG A 37 -15.31 9.72 32.97
CA ARG A 37 -16.11 9.61 34.20
C ARG A 37 -15.38 8.90 35.33
N TRP A 38 -14.79 7.75 35.05
CA TRP A 38 -14.20 6.87 36.08
C TRP A 38 -12.70 7.04 36.25
N GLY A 39 -11.98 7.37 35.17
CA GLY A 39 -10.53 7.55 35.22
C GLY A 39 -10.09 8.92 35.71
N LEU A 40 -10.90 9.97 35.48
CA LEU A 40 -10.53 11.36 35.76
C LEU A 40 -11.53 12.10 36.67
N GLY A 41 -12.66 11.46 37.02
CA GLY A 41 -13.71 12.07 37.84
C GLY A 41 -14.44 13.23 37.15
N LEU A 42 -14.34 13.34 35.83
CA LEU A 42 -14.98 14.39 35.03
C LEU A 42 -16.39 13.95 34.63
N GLU A 43 -17.39 14.83 34.75
CA GLU A 43 -18.76 14.47 34.36
C GLU A 43 -18.93 14.22 32.86
N VAL A 44 -20.09 13.68 32.44
CA VAL A 44 -20.41 13.41 31.02
C VAL A 44 -20.50 14.69 30.18
N HIS A 45 -20.69 15.85 30.81
CA HIS A 45 -20.73 17.19 30.19
C HIS A 45 -19.46 17.58 29.41
N TRP A 46 -18.39 16.78 29.48
CA TRP A 46 -17.12 17.01 28.79
C TRP A 46 -17.03 16.33 27.40
N LEU A 47 -17.99 15.48 27.02
CA LEU A 47 -18.08 14.96 25.66
C LEU A 47 -18.81 15.98 24.77
N ILE A 48 -18.05 16.79 24.04
CA ILE A 48 -18.62 17.79 23.14
C ILE A 48 -19.23 17.13 21.90
N ALA A 49 -20.34 17.68 21.40
CA ALA A 49 -21.05 17.15 20.23
C ALA A 49 -20.16 16.86 18.99
N PRO A 50 -19.12 17.67 18.68
CA PRO A 50 -18.18 17.37 17.58
C PRO A 50 -17.49 16.00 17.67
N MET A 51 -17.33 15.42 18.88
CA MET A 51 -16.74 14.09 19.05
C MET A 51 -17.55 13.01 18.34
N GLY A 52 -18.87 13.18 18.22
CA GLY A 52 -19.72 12.28 17.44
C GLY A 52 -19.32 12.24 15.97
N ALA A 53 -19.07 13.39 15.36
CA ALA A 53 -18.62 13.48 13.97
C ALA A 53 -17.18 12.95 13.80
N SER A 54 -16.29 13.19 14.76
CA SER A 54 -14.95 12.58 14.77
C SER A 54 -15.02 11.06 14.86
N ALA A 55 -15.95 10.50 15.64
CA ALA A 55 -16.17 9.06 15.73
C ALA A 55 -16.68 8.47 14.40
N VAL A 56 -17.59 9.16 13.70
CA VAL A 56 -18.04 8.74 12.36
C VAL A 56 -16.85 8.61 11.42
N LEU A 57 -16.00 9.63 11.32
CA LEU A 57 -14.81 9.57 10.45
C LEU A 57 -13.85 8.46 10.88
N LEU A 58 -13.52 8.39 12.17
CA LEU A 58 -12.52 7.44 12.69
C LEU A 58 -12.92 5.97 12.55
N PHE A 59 -14.21 5.64 12.67
CA PHE A 59 -14.67 4.26 12.69
C PHE A 59 -15.37 3.83 11.39
N ALA A 60 -16.11 4.72 10.73
CA ALA A 60 -16.82 4.41 9.49
C ALA A 60 -16.01 4.76 8.23
N ALA A 61 -15.07 5.70 8.30
CA ALA A 61 -14.20 6.09 7.18
C ALA A 61 -12.71 6.18 7.58
N PRO A 62 -12.11 5.14 8.20
CA PRO A 62 -10.75 5.20 8.74
C PRO A 62 -9.64 5.42 7.69
N ALA A 63 -9.94 5.16 6.41
CA ALA A 63 -9.03 5.40 5.28
C ALA A 63 -8.98 6.87 4.86
N SER A 64 -9.98 7.69 5.23
CA SER A 64 -9.99 9.12 4.92
C SER A 64 -8.74 9.80 5.49
N PRO A 65 -8.04 10.65 4.71
CA PRO A 65 -7.00 11.54 5.23
C PRO A 65 -7.48 12.43 6.38
N LEU A 66 -8.77 12.77 6.38
CA LEU A 66 -9.42 13.61 7.40
C LEU A 66 -9.63 12.86 8.72
N ALA A 67 -9.55 11.52 8.71
CA ALA A 67 -9.65 10.65 9.87
C ALA A 67 -8.28 10.23 10.45
N GLN A 68 -7.16 10.67 9.85
CA GLN A 68 -5.82 10.31 10.35
C GLN A 68 -5.47 11.02 11.66
N PRO A 69 -4.56 10.47 12.48
CA PRO A 69 -4.22 11.00 13.80
C PRO A 69 -3.86 12.49 13.82
N TRP A 70 -3.11 12.95 12.81
CA TRP A 70 -2.71 14.35 12.68
C TRP A 70 -3.94 15.27 12.53
N SER A 71 -4.84 14.92 11.61
CA SER A 71 -6.08 15.66 11.36
C SER A 71 -6.95 15.70 12.63
N ILE A 72 -7.14 14.57 13.31
CA ILE A 72 -7.98 14.53 14.53
C ILE A 72 -7.37 15.40 15.64
N LEU A 73 -6.10 15.21 15.98
CA LEU A 73 -5.49 15.89 17.13
C LEU A 73 -5.20 17.36 16.84
N VAL A 74 -4.48 17.63 15.75
CA VAL A 74 -4.07 18.99 15.40
C VAL A 74 -5.27 19.79 14.90
N GLY A 75 -6.12 19.19 14.07
CA GLY A 75 -7.30 19.86 13.52
C GLY A 75 -8.28 20.29 14.60
N ASN A 76 -8.62 19.40 15.55
CA ASN A 76 -9.45 19.78 16.69
C ASN A 76 -8.74 20.80 17.60
N GLY A 77 -7.44 20.62 17.87
CA GLY A 77 -6.67 21.51 18.74
C GLY A 77 -6.59 22.95 18.22
N VAL A 78 -6.21 23.15 16.95
CA VAL A 78 -6.14 24.49 16.35
C VAL A 78 -7.52 25.12 16.21
N SER A 79 -8.54 24.32 15.91
CA SER A 79 -9.92 24.80 15.81
C SER A 79 -10.46 25.29 17.16
N ALA A 80 -10.19 24.54 18.23
CA ALA A 80 -10.57 24.95 19.59
C ALA A 80 -9.89 26.27 19.99
N LEU A 81 -8.59 26.41 19.67
CA LEU A 81 -7.86 27.64 19.95
C LEU A 81 -8.47 28.83 19.21
N MET A 82 -8.75 28.69 17.91
CA MET A 82 -9.39 29.75 17.13
C MET A 82 -10.79 30.11 17.67
N GLY A 83 -11.57 29.10 18.08
CA GLY A 83 -12.88 29.31 18.71
C GLY A 83 -12.80 30.10 20.02
N VAL A 84 -11.88 29.74 20.92
CA VAL A 84 -11.67 30.46 22.19
C VAL A 84 -11.20 31.88 21.95
N LEU A 85 -10.27 32.09 21.00
CA LEU A 85 -9.80 33.43 20.64
C LEU A 85 -10.95 34.29 20.10
N SER A 86 -11.75 33.79 19.16
CA SER A 86 -12.91 34.52 18.63
C SER A 86 -13.93 34.84 19.73
N ALA A 87 -14.24 33.88 20.62
CA ALA A 87 -15.14 34.10 21.75
C ALA A 87 -14.63 35.19 22.72
N SER A 88 -13.31 35.33 22.87
CA SER A 88 -12.70 36.33 23.75
C SER A 88 -12.59 37.73 23.14
N LEU A 89 -12.45 37.83 21.82
CA LEU A 89 -12.17 39.09 21.12
C LEU A 89 -13.42 39.76 20.54
N VAL A 90 -14.47 38.98 20.24
CA VAL A 90 -15.67 39.45 19.55
C VAL A 90 -16.89 39.34 20.48
N PRO A 91 -17.50 40.46 20.89
CA PRO A 91 -18.66 40.44 21.80
C PRO A 91 -19.93 39.85 21.18
N ASP A 92 -20.16 40.11 19.89
CA ASP A 92 -21.33 39.61 19.18
C ASP A 92 -21.19 38.12 18.88
N MET A 93 -22.12 37.32 19.40
CA MET A 93 -22.03 35.86 19.35
C MET A 93 -22.13 35.30 17.93
N ALA A 94 -22.90 35.94 17.05
CA ALA A 94 -23.06 35.48 15.68
C ALA A 94 -21.78 35.76 14.87
N ILE A 95 -21.21 36.96 15.00
CA ILE A 95 -19.95 37.32 14.34
C ILE A 95 -18.80 36.48 14.91
N ALA A 96 -18.73 36.30 16.23
CA ALA A 96 -17.72 35.46 16.88
C ALA A 96 -17.77 34.01 16.35
N SER A 97 -18.97 33.47 16.17
CA SER A 97 -19.18 32.11 15.66
C SER A 97 -18.71 31.96 14.22
N ALA A 98 -19.09 32.90 13.34
CA ALA A 98 -18.66 32.89 11.94
C ALA A 98 -17.13 33.05 11.82
N LEU A 99 -16.55 33.97 12.60
CA LEU A 99 -15.11 34.21 12.62
C LEU A 99 -14.34 32.99 13.15
N ALA A 100 -14.84 32.34 14.20
CA ALA A 100 -14.25 31.13 14.76
C ALA A 100 -14.12 30.02 13.72
N VAL A 101 -15.21 29.74 12.98
CA VAL A 101 -15.21 28.71 11.95
C VAL A 101 -14.30 29.08 10.78
N MET A 102 -14.33 30.33 10.31
CA MET A 102 -13.45 30.82 9.24
C MET A 102 -11.96 30.66 9.62
N LEU A 103 -11.57 31.12 10.81
CA LEU A 103 -10.20 31.02 11.31
C LEU A 103 -9.78 29.56 11.53
N ALA A 104 -10.67 28.72 12.04
CA ALA A 104 -10.42 27.30 12.22
C ALA A 104 -10.15 26.60 10.87
N ILE A 105 -10.96 26.87 9.84
CA ILE A 105 -10.75 26.33 8.49
C ILE A 105 -9.38 26.79 7.95
N ALA A 106 -9.08 28.09 8.04
CA ALA A 106 -7.80 28.62 7.58
C ALA A 106 -6.61 27.98 8.33
N ALA A 107 -6.69 27.87 9.66
CA ALA A 107 -5.65 27.25 10.48
C ALA A 107 -5.45 25.76 10.14
N MET A 108 -6.53 25.02 9.90
CA MET A 108 -6.47 23.62 9.48
C MET A 108 -5.80 23.45 8.11
N PHE A 109 -6.09 24.33 7.13
CA PHE A 109 -5.40 24.31 5.83
C PHE A 109 -3.91 24.62 5.97
N LEU A 110 -3.55 25.63 6.76
CA LEU A 110 -2.14 26.00 7.00
C LEU A 110 -1.35 24.86 7.66
N THR A 111 -1.96 24.16 8.60
CA THR A 111 -1.34 23.05 9.33
C THR A 111 -1.52 21.68 8.67
N ARG A 112 -2.20 21.63 7.51
CA ARG A 112 -2.55 20.39 6.79
C ARG A 112 -3.25 19.37 7.70
N SER A 113 -4.14 19.87 8.56
CA SER A 113 -4.84 19.08 9.59
C SER A 113 -6.36 19.13 9.42
N LEU A 114 -6.84 19.30 8.19
CA LEU A 114 -8.27 19.43 7.90
C LEU A 114 -9.04 18.26 8.51
N HIS A 115 -9.91 18.59 9.46
CA HIS A 115 -10.78 17.67 10.15
C HIS A 115 -12.14 18.35 10.30
N PRO A 116 -13.14 17.98 9.48
CA PRO A 116 -14.44 18.66 9.45
C PRO A 116 -15.10 18.88 10.82
N PRO A 117 -15.03 17.93 11.79
CA PRO A 117 -15.52 18.17 13.15
C PRO A 117 -14.89 19.38 13.85
N GLY A 118 -13.66 19.77 13.47
CA GLY A 118 -12.95 20.95 13.97
C GLY A 118 -13.75 22.24 13.81
N GLY A 119 -14.49 22.42 12.71
CA GLY A 119 -15.37 23.58 12.55
C GLY A 119 -16.43 23.66 13.66
N ALA A 120 -17.04 22.53 14.00
CA ALA A 120 -17.99 22.44 15.11
C ALA A 120 -17.31 22.58 16.48
N VAL A 121 -16.06 22.13 16.63
CA VAL A 121 -15.24 22.38 17.83
C VAL A 121 -15.02 23.88 18.04
N ALA A 122 -14.68 24.63 16.98
CA ALA A 122 -14.51 26.08 17.05
C ALA A 122 -15.83 26.78 17.41
N LEU A 123 -16.93 26.38 16.77
CA LEU A 123 -18.26 26.92 17.04
C LEU A 123 -18.69 26.65 18.48
N THR A 124 -18.46 25.44 19.00
CA THR A 124 -18.81 25.04 20.36
C THR A 124 -18.13 25.91 21.41
N ALA A 125 -16.89 26.39 21.17
CA ALA A 125 -16.22 27.32 22.07
C ALA A 125 -16.99 28.65 22.24
N VAL A 126 -17.70 29.07 21.19
CA VAL A 126 -18.49 30.31 21.17
C VAL A 126 -19.89 30.09 21.72
N ILE A 127 -20.61 29.05 21.28
CA ILE A 127 -22.04 28.87 21.61
C ILE A 127 -22.31 27.87 22.74
N GLY A 128 -21.28 27.22 23.30
CA GLY A 128 -21.37 26.12 24.27
C GLY A 128 -21.92 26.46 25.66
N GLY A 129 -22.56 27.61 25.85
CA GLY A 129 -23.06 28.09 27.14
C GLY A 129 -21.96 28.54 28.11
N GLU A 130 -22.37 29.00 29.30
CA GLU A 130 -21.44 29.53 30.32
C GLU A 130 -20.43 28.49 30.79
N GLY A 131 -20.82 27.23 30.91
CA GLY A 131 -19.93 26.14 31.36
C GLY A 131 -18.73 25.93 30.43
N ILE A 132 -18.91 26.06 29.11
CA ILE A 132 -17.81 25.94 28.14
C ILE A 132 -17.00 27.24 28.07
N ARG A 133 -17.66 28.40 28.07
CA ARG A 133 -16.98 29.70 28.03
C ARG A 133 -16.10 29.95 29.24
N ALA A 134 -16.54 29.52 30.43
CA ALA A 134 -15.78 29.65 31.68
C ALA A 134 -14.46 28.88 31.66
N LEU A 135 -14.33 27.83 30.83
CA LEU A 135 -13.08 27.08 30.70
C LEU A 135 -12.00 27.87 29.99
N GLY A 136 -12.35 28.84 29.14
CA GLY A 136 -11.40 29.61 28.33
C GLY A 136 -10.42 28.70 27.59
N VAL A 137 -9.11 28.91 27.80
CA VAL A 137 -8.05 28.06 27.21
C VAL A 137 -8.14 26.60 27.67
N GLY A 138 -8.71 26.33 28.84
CA GLY A 138 -8.96 24.96 29.33
C GLY A 138 -9.89 24.15 28.43
N TYR A 139 -10.74 24.81 27.62
CA TYR A 139 -11.56 24.16 26.60
C TYR A 139 -10.72 23.39 25.56
N VAL A 140 -9.52 23.91 25.24
CA VAL A 140 -8.64 23.28 24.27
C VAL A 140 -8.06 21.97 24.83
N LEU A 141 -7.57 22.00 26.07
CA LEU A 141 -6.86 20.86 26.66
C LEU A 141 -7.82 19.75 27.11
N LEU A 142 -8.89 20.11 27.82
CA LEU A 142 -9.74 19.16 28.52
C LEU A 142 -10.90 18.64 27.63
N PRO A 143 -11.94 19.41 27.25
CA PRO A 143 -13.01 18.88 26.41
C PRO A 143 -12.55 18.44 25.03
N VAL A 144 -11.55 19.12 24.44
CA VAL A 144 -11.19 18.87 23.04
C VAL A 144 -10.06 17.86 22.90
N LEU A 145 -8.85 18.19 23.36
CA LEU A 145 -7.67 17.36 23.10
C LEU A 145 -7.70 16.04 23.87
N LEU A 146 -8.14 16.03 25.13
CA LEU A 146 -8.28 14.79 25.90
C LEU A 146 -9.30 13.84 25.25
N ASN A 147 -10.49 14.31 24.89
CA ASN A 147 -11.47 13.47 24.21
C ASN A 147 -10.96 13.00 22.85
N SER A 148 -10.32 13.88 22.08
CA SER A 148 -9.71 13.51 20.79
C SER A 148 -8.64 12.42 20.96
N LEU A 149 -7.80 12.52 22.00
CA LEU A 149 -6.77 11.54 22.31
C LEU A 149 -7.35 10.19 22.76
N LEU A 150 -8.35 10.21 23.64
CA LEU A 150 -9.01 8.99 24.11
C LEU A 150 -9.74 8.28 22.97
N LEU A 151 -10.51 9.04 22.18
CA LEU A 151 -11.25 8.52 21.03
C LEU A 151 -10.29 7.92 19.99
N LEU A 152 -9.20 8.63 19.67
CA LEU A 152 -8.14 8.14 18.78
C LEU A 152 -7.48 6.88 19.32
N SER A 153 -7.17 6.83 20.62
CA SER A 153 -6.54 5.67 21.26
C SER A 153 -7.44 4.43 21.16
N LEU A 154 -8.73 4.59 21.42
CA LEU A 154 -9.73 3.53 21.22
C LEU A 154 -9.85 3.14 19.74
N GLY A 155 -9.81 4.10 18.82
CA GLY A 155 -9.79 3.85 17.38
C GLY A 155 -8.58 3.05 16.91
N LEU A 156 -7.38 3.33 17.45
CA LEU A 156 -6.16 2.57 17.18
C LEU A 156 -6.29 1.11 17.64
N ILE A 157 -6.81 0.90 18.85
CA ILE A 157 -7.03 -0.44 19.41
C ILE A 157 -8.08 -1.19 18.59
N TYR A 158 -9.20 -0.54 18.28
CA TYR A 158 -10.32 -1.14 17.55
C TYR A 158 -9.91 -1.58 16.14
N ASN A 159 -9.26 -0.70 15.37
CA ASN A 159 -8.82 -1.04 14.02
C ASN A 159 -7.77 -2.16 14.04
N ARG A 160 -6.85 -2.15 15.01
CA ARG A 160 -5.89 -3.25 15.19
C ARG A 160 -6.59 -4.58 15.51
N ALA A 161 -7.61 -4.57 16.37
CA ALA A 161 -8.37 -5.77 16.72
C ALA A 161 -9.14 -6.36 15.52
N LEU A 162 -9.57 -5.52 14.58
CA LEU A 162 -10.19 -5.95 13.32
C LEU A 162 -9.17 -6.35 12.24
N GLY A 163 -7.87 -6.33 12.54
CA GLY A 163 -6.81 -6.58 11.55
C GLY A 163 -6.69 -5.49 10.49
N ARG A 164 -7.34 -4.34 10.69
CA ARG A 164 -7.28 -3.19 9.78
C ARG A 164 -5.99 -2.42 10.02
N ARG A 165 -5.41 -1.93 8.92
CA ARG A 165 -4.25 -1.06 8.97
C ARG A 165 -4.71 0.36 9.31
N TYR A 166 -4.38 0.83 10.51
CA TYR A 166 -4.60 2.22 10.93
C TYR A 166 -3.52 2.59 11.96
N PRO A 167 -2.91 3.79 11.88
CA PRO A 167 -3.13 4.83 10.87
C PRO A 167 -2.64 4.41 9.48
N HIS A 168 -3.22 5.04 8.46
CA HIS A 168 -2.80 4.84 7.08
C HIS A 168 -1.56 5.69 6.87
N GLY A 169 -0.39 5.03 6.95
CA GLY A 169 0.92 5.61 6.68
C GLY A 169 1.70 4.70 5.74
N GLY A 170 2.37 5.32 4.76
CA GLY A 170 3.15 4.63 3.74
C GLY A 170 4.19 3.73 4.33
N LYS A 171 3.99 2.42 4.19
CA LYS A 171 5.10 1.48 4.23
C LYS A 171 5.61 1.46 2.80
N VAL A 172 6.67 2.21 2.54
CA VAL A 172 7.46 1.97 1.34
C VAL A 172 7.94 0.53 1.46
N ALA A 173 7.64 -0.31 0.46
CA ALA A 173 8.17 -1.67 0.43
C ALA A 173 9.70 -1.58 0.64
N PRO A 174 10.28 -2.37 1.55
CA PRO A 174 11.69 -2.25 1.88
C PRO A 174 12.51 -2.37 0.60
N ASN A 175 13.36 -1.38 0.33
CA ASN A 175 14.19 -1.42 -0.86
C ASN A 175 15.21 -2.55 -0.70
N ARG A 176 15.05 -3.64 -1.47
CA ARG A 176 15.94 -4.80 -1.42
C ARG A 176 17.41 -4.42 -1.67
N HIS A 177 17.65 -3.42 -2.51
CA HIS A 177 18.99 -2.95 -2.84
C HIS A 177 19.55 -1.95 -1.83
N GLN A 178 18.74 -1.50 -0.86
CA GLN A 178 19.12 -0.51 0.16
C GLN A 178 19.68 0.79 -0.45
N THR A 179 19.22 1.15 -1.64
CA THR A 179 19.58 2.40 -2.33
C THR A 179 18.54 3.50 -2.08
N ALA A 180 18.90 4.75 -2.38
CA ALA A 180 18.00 5.88 -2.22
C ALA A 180 16.85 5.89 -3.24
N ASP A 181 17.05 5.28 -4.41
CA ASP A 181 16.05 5.25 -5.46
C ASP A 181 14.85 4.38 -5.09
N PRO A 182 13.62 4.76 -5.49
CA PRO A 182 12.46 3.90 -5.35
C PRO A 182 12.59 2.63 -6.21
N GLN A 183 11.79 1.60 -5.89
CA GLN A 183 11.70 0.37 -6.66
C GLN A 183 11.26 0.63 -8.11
N PRO A 184 11.67 -0.21 -9.09
CA PRO A 184 11.32 -0.03 -10.49
C PRO A 184 9.84 0.24 -10.76
N SER A 185 8.94 -0.53 -10.13
CA SER A 185 7.48 -0.36 -10.28
C SER A 185 6.95 1.00 -9.80
N ALA A 186 7.57 1.58 -8.77
CA ALA A 186 7.14 2.83 -8.15
C ALA A 186 7.66 4.09 -8.88
N ARG A 187 8.68 3.97 -9.73
CA ARG A 187 9.32 5.12 -10.40
C ARG A 187 8.38 5.84 -11.38
N LEU A 188 7.60 5.09 -12.14
CA LEU A 188 6.72 5.64 -13.19
C LEU A 188 5.36 6.06 -12.62
N ALA A 189 4.77 5.27 -11.72
CA ALA A 189 3.43 5.52 -11.18
C ALA A 189 3.32 6.85 -10.39
N THR A 190 4.42 7.28 -9.77
CA THR A 190 4.46 8.44 -8.87
C THR A 190 4.23 9.78 -9.60
N GLN A 191 4.67 9.89 -10.86
CA GLN A 191 4.63 11.15 -11.63
C GLN A 191 3.25 11.45 -12.23
N ASP A 192 2.57 10.43 -12.77
CA ASP A 192 1.25 10.58 -13.38
C ASP A 192 0.20 10.99 -12.34
N ILE A 193 0.31 10.43 -11.13
CA ILE A 193 -0.60 10.76 -10.01
C ILE A 193 -0.40 12.20 -9.57
N ASP A 194 0.85 12.69 -9.45
CA ASP A 194 1.10 14.08 -9.07
C ASP A 194 0.53 15.07 -10.08
N PHE A 195 0.71 14.78 -11.37
CA PHE A 195 0.12 15.58 -12.44
C PHE A 195 -1.41 15.60 -12.35
N ALA A 196 -2.04 14.44 -12.14
CA ALA A 196 -3.49 14.32 -12.02
C ALA A 196 -4.04 15.07 -10.79
N LEU A 197 -3.37 14.94 -9.64
CA LEU A 197 -3.73 15.63 -8.40
C LEU A 197 -3.55 17.14 -8.51
N GLN A 198 -2.48 17.63 -9.17
CA GLN A 198 -2.26 19.06 -9.38
C GLN A 198 -3.32 19.71 -10.28
N LYS A 199 -3.87 18.94 -11.23
CA LYS A 199 -4.94 19.40 -12.11
C LYS A 199 -6.31 19.45 -11.41
N HIS A 200 -6.47 18.73 -10.30
CA HIS A 200 -7.68 18.75 -9.49
C HIS A 200 -7.56 19.79 -8.37
N GLU A 201 -8.30 20.90 -8.50
CA GLU A 201 -8.33 21.98 -7.50
C GLU A 201 -9.19 21.64 -6.26
N GLU A 202 -10.03 20.60 -6.36
CA GLU A 202 -10.93 20.17 -5.29
C GLU A 202 -10.25 19.19 -4.33
N LEU A 203 -10.65 19.25 -3.04
CA LEU A 203 -10.19 18.33 -2.02
C LEU A 203 -10.74 16.92 -2.30
N LEU A 204 -9.86 16.00 -2.68
CA LEU A 204 -10.19 14.59 -2.81
C LEU A 204 -10.04 13.88 -1.45
N ASP A 205 -11.09 13.18 -1.01
CA ASP A 205 -11.07 12.36 0.21
C ASP A 205 -10.42 10.99 -0.03
N ILE A 206 -9.20 11.01 -0.56
CA ILE A 206 -8.38 9.84 -0.81
C ILE A 206 -6.91 10.22 -0.63
N SER A 207 -6.15 9.37 0.06
CA SER A 207 -4.71 9.62 0.17
C SER A 207 -4.02 9.35 -1.17
N ARG A 208 -2.88 10.01 -1.41
CA ARG A 208 -2.05 9.77 -2.61
C ARG A 208 -1.66 8.30 -2.77
N GLN A 209 -1.41 7.62 -1.65
CA GLN A 209 -1.01 6.23 -1.64
C GLN A 209 -2.18 5.30 -1.94
N ASP A 210 -3.35 5.52 -1.34
CA ASP A 210 -4.53 4.69 -1.64
C ASP A 210 -4.93 4.85 -3.12
N LEU A 211 -4.79 6.07 -3.67
CA LEU A 211 -4.99 6.30 -5.10
C LEU A 211 -3.97 5.52 -5.94
N GLN A 212 -2.71 5.47 -5.52
CA GLN A 212 -1.66 4.70 -6.20
C GLN A 212 -1.93 3.19 -6.13
N GLU A 213 -2.29 2.66 -4.96
CA GLU A 213 -2.62 1.25 -4.75
C GLU A 213 -3.83 0.85 -5.60
N LEU A 214 -4.91 1.64 -5.57
CA LEU A 214 -6.10 1.39 -6.39
C LEU A 214 -5.80 1.48 -7.89
N LEU A 215 -5.00 2.47 -8.33
CA LEU A 215 -4.62 2.59 -9.73
C LEU A 215 -3.77 1.38 -10.17
N GLN A 216 -2.82 0.96 -9.35
CA GLN A 216 -1.96 -0.19 -9.63
C GLN A 216 -2.80 -1.48 -9.69
N GLU A 217 -3.71 -1.71 -8.74
CA GLU A 217 -4.63 -2.85 -8.76
C GLU A 217 -5.52 -2.85 -10.01
N ALA A 218 -6.08 -1.69 -10.36
CA ALA A 218 -6.92 -1.53 -11.55
C ALA A 218 -6.12 -1.77 -12.84
N GLN A 219 -4.89 -1.26 -12.94
CA GLN A 219 -3.99 -1.49 -14.06
C GLN A 219 -3.60 -2.96 -14.18
N LEU A 220 -3.23 -3.61 -13.08
CA LEU A 220 -2.94 -5.04 -13.05
C LEU A 220 -4.16 -5.86 -13.48
N HIS A 221 -5.36 -5.51 -13.01
CA HIS A 221 -6.60 -6.17 -13.42
C HIS A 221 -6.89 -5.97 -14.91
N ALA A 222 -6.73 -4.75 -15.43
CA ALA A 222 -6.90 -4.46 -16.86
C ALA A 222 -5.86 -5.19 -17.72
N LEU A 223 -4.62 -5.33 -17.23
CA LEU A 223 -3.56 -6.10 -17.88
C LEU A 223 -3.91 -7.59 -17.94
N ARG A 224 -4.59 -8.17 -16.95
CA ARG A 224 -5.05 -9.57 -17.04
C ARG A 224 -5.92 -9.83 -18.27
N GLY A 225 -6.75 -8.88 -18.66
CA GLY A 225 -7.58 -8.98 -19.87
C GLY A 225 -6.80 -8.83 -21.19
N ARG A 226 -5.66 -8.13 -21.19
CA ARG A 226 -4.86 -7.85 -22.40
C ARG A 226 -3.63 -8.75 -22.57
N VAL A 227 -3.02 -9.19 -21.46
CA VAL A 227 -1.78 -9.99 -21.39
C VAL A 227 -2.06 -11.44 -21.00
N GLY A 228 -3.25 -11.76 -20.48
CA GLY A 228 -3.63 -13.10 -19.99
C GLY A 228 -3.65 -14.21 -21.05
N THR A 229 -3.38 -13.90 -22.32
CA THR A 229 -3.21 -14.90 -23.39
C THR A 229 -1.79 -15.46 -23.46
N VAL A 230 -0.77 -14.69 -23.06
CA VAL A 230 0.63 -15.14 -23.13
C VAL A 230 0.98 -15.93 -21.88
N ARG A 231 1.40 -17.17 -22.10
CA ARG A 231 1.80 -18.12 -21.07
C ARG A 231 3.32 -18.26 -21.05
N CYS A 232 3.85 -18.77 -19.94
CA CYS A 232 5.28 -19.02 -19.78
C CYS A 232 5.87 -19.83 -20.95
N GLN A 233 5.16 -20.87 -21.42
CA GLN A 233 5.59 -21.71 -22.54
C GLN A 233 5.77 -21.00 -23.90
N ASP A 234 5.15 -19.82 -24.08
CA ASP A 234 5.18 -19.06 -25.32
C ASP A 234 6.45 -18.22 -25.45
N VAL A 235 7.15 -18.01 -24.32
CA VAL A 235 8.35 -17.16 -24.24
C VAL A 235 9.55 -17.92 -23.69
N MET A 236 9.36 -18.98 -22.90
CA MET A 236 10.47 -19.73 -22.28
C MET A 236 11.42 -20.32 -23.33
N SER A 237 12.72 -20.30 -23.00
CA SER A 237 13.72 -21.09 -23.71
C SER A 237 13.55 -22.57 -23.35
N ARG A 238 13.62 -23.44 -24.37
CA ARG A 238 13.44 -24.90 -24.24
C ARG A 238 14.71 -25.71 -24.44
N ASP A 239 15.72 -25.10 -25.08
CA ASP A 239 17.05 -25.69 -25.22
C ASP A 239 17.88 -25.30 -23.99
N LEU A 240 17.91 -26.19 -23.01
CA LEU A 240 18.39 -25.89 -21.66
C LEU A 240 19.81 -26.39 -21.46
N VAL A 241 20.70 -25.47 -21.07
CA VAL A 241 21.99 -25.83 -20.48
C VAL A 241 21.76 -26.07 -19.00
N VAL A 242 22.04 -27.30 -18.54
CA VAL A 242 21.82 -27.73 -17.15
C VAL A 242 23.12 -28.28 -16.56
N THR A 243 23.16 -28.42 -15.24
CA THR A 243 24.24 -29.10 -14.51
C THR A 243 23.67 -30.06 -13.47
N THR A 244 24.52 -30.89 -12.87
CA THR A 244 24.12 -31.86 -11.83
C THR A 244 24.65 -31.44 -10.46
N PRO A 245 24.04 -31.90 -9.36
CA PRO A 245 24.50 -31.55 -8.01
C PRO A 245 25.94 -31.99 -7.73
N GLN A 246 26.39 -33.09 -8.33
CA GLN A 246 27.70 -33.70 -8.10
C GLN A 246 28.80 -33.07 -8.97
N ALA A 247 28.44 -32.30 -9.99
CA ALA A 247 29.41 -31.59 -10.84
C ALA A 247 30.25 -30.62 -10.02
N LEU A 248 31.49 -30.39 -10.47
CA LEU A 248 32.36 -29.41 -9.82
C LEU A 248 31.88 -27.98 -10.13
N ALA A 249 32.02 -27.07 -9.17
CA ALA A 249 31.65 -25.67 -9.36
C ALA A 249 32.41 -25.01 -10.53
N MET A 250 33.66 -25.44 -10.80
CA MET A 250 34.44 -25.01 -11.96
C MET A 250 33.82 -25.44 -13.29
N GLU A 251 33.21 -26.62 -13.36
CA GLU A 251 32.53 -27.09 -14.59
C GLU A 251 31.30 -26.24 -14.86
N ALA A 252 30.51 -25.93 -13.82
CA ALA A 252 29.39 -25.00 -13.92
C ALA A 252 29.85 -23.59 -14.36
N TRP A 253 30.99 -23.10 -13.85
CA TRP A 253 31.60 -21.85 -14.31
C TRP A 253 31.93 -21.88 -15.81
N HIS A 254 32.55 -22.96 -16.28
CA HIS A 254 32.86 -23.14 -17.70
C HIS A 254 31.62 -23.15 -18.58
N LEU A 255 30.54 -23.83 -18.16
CA LEU A 255 29.27 -23.83 -18.87
C LEU A 255 28.66 -22.41 -18.95
N LEU A 256 28.58 -21.71 -17.81
CA LEU A 256 28.08 -20.32 -17.76
C LEU A 256 28.88 -19.40 -18.69
N SER A 257 30.21 -19.48 -18.64
CA SER A 257 31.10 -18.65 -19.46
C SER A 257 31.06 -19.00 -20.94
N HIS A 258 31.01 -20.29 -21.29
CA HIS A 258 31.00 -20.74 -22.69
C HIS A 258 29.69 -20.36 -23.39
N HIS A 259 28.56 -20.57 -22.71
CA HIS A 259 27.24 -20.25 -23.24
C HIS A 259 26.81 -18.79 -23.00
N GLN A 260 27.64 -17.99 -22.32
CA GLN A 260 27.36 -16.58 -21.99
C GLN A 260 26.05 -16.36 -21.22
N ILE A 261 25.70 -17.32 -20.37
CA ILE A 261 24.50 -17.30 -19.53
C ILE A 261 24.89 -17.06 -18.07
N LYS A 262 23.92 -16.60 -17.25
CA LYS A 262 24.19 -16.17 -15.87
C LYS A 262 23.64 -17.12 -14.81
N ALA A 263 22.87 -18.12 -15.21
CA ALA A 263 22.29 -19.13 -14.33
C ALA A 263 22.19 -20.49 -15.04
N LEU A 264 22.38 -21.56 -14.26
CA LEU A 264 22.16 -22.94 -14.66
C LEU A 264 21.14 -23.58 -13.72
N PRO A 265 20.04 -24.13 -14.24
CA PRO A 265 19.23 -25.07 -13.51
C PRO A 265 20.06 -26.32 -13.15
N VAL A 266 19.89 -26.80 -11.92
CA VAL A 266 20.51 -28.02 -11.44
C VAL A 266 19.45 -29.10 -11.41
N VAL A 267 19.69 -30.20 -12.13
CA VAL A 267 18.74 -31.31 -12.27
C VAL A 267 19.33 -32.62 -11.75
N ASP A 268 18.48 -33.52 -11.27
CA ASP A 268 18.88 -34.89 -10.93
C ASP A 268 18.91 -35.81 -12.16
N GLU A 269 19.22 -37.10 -11.95
CA GLU A 269 19.26 -38.11 -13.01
C GLU A 269 17.90 -38.31 -13.73
N GLY A 270 16.78 -37.88 -13.11
CA GLY A 270 15.43 -37.94 -13.66
C GLY A 270 14.96 -36.63 -14.29
N GLU A 271 15.86 -35.69 -14.59
CA GLU A 271 15.57 -34.35 -15.12
C GLU A 271 14.69 -33.47 -14.22
N ARG A 272 14.62 -33.80 -12.92
CA ARG A 272 13.85 -33.02 -11.95
C ARG A 272 14.69 -31.87 -11.42
N LEU A 273 14.06 -30.71 -11.29
CA LEU A 273 14.75 -29.51 -10.78
C LEU A 273 15.03 -29.66 -9.28
N VAL A 274 16.31 -29.66 -8.91
CA VAL A 274 16.77 -29.77 -7.50
C VAL A 274 17.47 -28.52 -6.99
N GLY A 275 17.79 -27.57 -7.88
CA GLY A 275 18.39 -26.30 -7.52
C GLY A 275 18.63 -25.37 -8.70
N ILE A 276 19.17 -24.20 -8.41
CA ILE A 276 19.71 -23.27 -9.42
C ILE A 276 21.04 -22.72 -8.93
N ILE A 277 22.01 -22.62 -9.82
CA ILE A 277 23.31 -22.00 -9.54
C ILE A 277 23.55 -20.84 -10.49
N THR A 278 23.97 -19.70 -9.94
CA THR A 278 24.21 -18.48 -10.72
C THR A 278 25.67 -18.05 -10.68
N LEU A 279 26.08 -17.18 -11.62
CA LEU A 279 27.40 -16.55 -11.56
C LEU A 279 27.66 -15.85 -10.21
N HIS A 280 26.62 -15.25 -9.62
CA HIS A 280 26.74 -14.61 -8.31
C HIS A 280 27.10 -15.61 -7.22
N ASP A 281 26.51 -16.81 -7.23
CA ASP A 281 26.76 -17.87 -6.23
C ASP A 281 28.19 -18.43 -6.35
N LEU A 282 28.72 -18.50 -7.57
CA LEU A 282 30.10 -18.91 -7.83
C LEU A 282 31.12 -17.83 -7.49
N MET A 283 30.76 -16.55 -7.59
CA MET A 283 31.67 -15.44 -7.36
C MET A 283 31.70 -14.95 -5.92
N ILE A 284 30.58 -15.01 -5.22
CA ILE A 284 30.41 -14.36 -3.90
C ILE A 284 29.93 -15.41 -2.90
N ASP A 285 30.61 -15.47 -1.76
CA ASP A 285 30.11 -16.24 -0.63
C ASP A 285 28.93 -15.51 0.02
N ARG A 286 27.75 -16.15 0.03
CA ARG A 286 26.52 -15.58 0.61
C ARG A 286 26.61 -15.37 2.12
N ALA A 287 27.41 -16.15 2.83
CA ALA A 287 27.57 -16.00 4.28
C ALA A 287 28.52 -14.84 4.62
N GLY A 288 29.70 -14.80 3.99
CA GLY A 288 30.74 -13.80 4.26
C GLY A 288 30.68 -12.53 3.42
N HIS A 289 29.88 -12.47 2.35
CA HIS A 289 29.90 -11.41 1.32
C HIS A 289 31.29 -11.15 0.74
N GLN A 290 32.13 -12.19 0.68
CA GLN A 290 33.51 -12.11 0.18
C GLN A 290 33.62 -12.78 -1.20
N PRO A 291 34.53 -12.29 -2.06
CA PRO A 291 34.79 -12.92 -3.34
C PRO A 291 35.38 -14.32 -3.13
N ARG A 292 34.87 -15.30 -3.88
CA ARG A 292 35.38 -16.67 -3.88
C ARG A 292 36.65 -16.75 -4.71
N GLY A 293 37.62 -17.51 -4.20
CA GLY A 293 38.86 -17.82 -4.90
C GLY A 293 38.68 -18.96 -5.90
N LYS A 294 39.62 -19.07 -6.85
CA LYS A 294 39.64 -20.15 -7.84
C LYS A 294 39.71 -21.54 -7.20
N GLU A 295 40.52 -21.69 -6.16
CA GLU A 295 40.71 -22.96 -5.43
C GLU A 295 39.39 -23.50 -4.86
N THR A 296 38.52 -22.61 -4.36
CA THR A 296 37.20 -22.99 -3.84
C THR A 296 36.32 -23.60 -4.93
N LEU A 297 36.36 -23.03 -6.13
CA LEU A 297 35.58 -23.52 -7.28
C LEU A 297 36.11 -24.85 -7.82
N GLU A 298 37.40 -25.12 -7.68
CA GLU A 298 38.03 -26.38 -8.09
C GLU A 298 37.73 -27.53 -7.11
N GLN A 299 37.38 -27.23 -5.85
CA GLN A 299 37.18 -28.24 -4.80
C GLN A 299 35.71 -28.50 -4.43
N GLN A 300 34.83 -27.51 -4.57
CA GLN A 300 33.43 -27.61 -4.14
C GLN A 300 32.52 -28.12 -5.26
N GLN A 301 31.46 -28.83 -4.86
CA GLN A 301 30.43 -29.30 -5.78
C GLN A 301 29.32 -28.25 -5.94
N VAL A 302 28.59 -28.33 -7.05
CA VAL A 302 27.42 -27.49 -7.30
C VAL A 302 26.41 -27.61 -6.15
N ALA A 303 26.20 -28.80 -5.59
CA ALA A 303 25.29 -29.04 -4.47
C ALA A 303 25.57 -28.21 -3.21
N ASP A 304 26.83 -27.80 -3.01
CA ASP A 304 27.28 -27.01 -1.86
C ASP A 304 27.00 -25.52 -2.03
N LEU A 305 26.84 -25.07 -3.29
CA LEU A 305 26.74 -23.66 -3.68
C LEU A 305 25.37 -23.27 -4.22
N MET A 306 24.63 -24.24 -4.76
CA MET A 306 23.34 -23.98 -5.40
C MET A 306 22.27 -23.50 -4.40
N THR A 307 21.32 -22.72 -4.91
CA THR A 307 20.08 -22.42 -4.19
C THR A 307 19.11 -23.57 -4.36
N ARG A 308 18.67 -24.18 -3.25
CA ARG A 308 17.73 -25.31 -3.24
C ARG A 308 16.27 -24.88 -3.28
N GLU A 309 15.92 -23.80 -2.57
CA GLU A 309 14.57 -23.21 -2.63
C GLU A 309 14.45 -22.32 -3.86
N VAL A 310 14.14 -22.95 -4.99
CA VAL A 310 14.02 -22.26 -6.28
C VAL A 310 12.58 -21.80 -6.48
N GLN A 311 12.40 -20.51 -6.77
CA GLN A 311 11.12 -20.04 -7.29
C GLN A 311 10.98 -20.48 -8.74
N THR A 312 9.88 -21.16 -9.04
CA THR A 312 9.60 -21.73 -10.36
C THR A 312 8.28 -21.22 -10.91
N ALA A 313 8.19 -21.07 -12.23
CA ALA A 313 6.93 -20.87 -12.92
C ALA A 313 6.36 -22.20 -13.43
N ARG A 314 5.04 -22.26 -13.63
CA ARG A 314 4.40 -23.40 -14.32
C ARG A 314 4.33 -23.14 -15.81
N ARG A 315 4.45 -24.20 -16.62
CA ARG A 315 4.35 -24.14 -18.08
C ARG A 315 3.20 -23.26 -18.62
N TYR A 316 2.01 -23.42 -18.05
CA TYR A 316 0.80 -22.70 -18.46
C TYR A 316 0.45 -21.50 -17.57
N GLN A 317 1.34 -21.10 -16.65
CA GLN A 317 1.14 -19.92 -15.83
C GLN A 317 1.14 -18.68 -16.73
N PRO A 318 0.19 -17.74 -16.52
CA PRO A 318 0.21 -16.46 -17.20
C PRO A 318 1.52 -15.71 -16.98
N LEU A 319 2.09 -15.14 -18.06
CA LEU A 319 3.38 -14.45 -17.99
C LEU A 319 3.33 -13.22 -17.06
N TYR A 320 2.16 -12.55 -16.94
CA TYR A 320 2.04 -11.37 -16.10
C TYR A 320 2.24 -11.66 -14.60
N ASP A 321 1.97 -12.89 -14.14
CA ASP A 321 2.19 -13.29 -12.74
C ASP A 321 3.69 -13.25 -12.37
N LEU A 322 4.58 -13.30 -13.37
CA LEU A 322 6.03 -13.26 -13.18
C LEU A 322 6.57 -11.82 -13.08
N VAL A 323 5.82 -10.80 -13.51
CA VAL A 323 6.33 -9.42 -13.63
C VAL A 323 6.87 -8.89 -12.30
N GLU A 324 6.13 -9.05 -11.20
CA GLU A 324 6.56 -8.61 -9.87
C GLU A 324 7.86 -9.30 -9.43
N ALA A 325 7.97 -10.60 -9.69
CA ALA A 325 9.14 -11.39 -9.32
C ALA A 325 10.43 -10.93 -10.06
N PHE A 326 10.29 -10.54 -11.33
CA PHE A 326 11.39 -10.06 -12.17
C PHE A 326 11.66 -8.55 -12.06
N SER A 327 10.72 -7.75 -11.53
CA SER A 327 10.89 -6.31 -11.31
C SER A 327 11.40 -6.00 -9.91
N ASP A 328 10.57 -6.16 -8.88
CA ASP A 328 10.85 -5.76 -7.50
C ASP A 328 11.30 -6.97 -6.66
N GLY A 329 10.93 -8.18 -7.09
CA GLY A 329 11.28 -9.45 -6.47
C GLY A 329 12.75 -9.84 -6.65
N GLY A 330 13.53 -9.13 -7.47
CA GLY A 330 14.98 -9.31 -7.61
C GLY A 330 15.40 -10.62 -8.28
N LEU A 331 14.49 -11.30 -8.98
CA LEU A 331 14.84 -12.47 -9.79
C LEU A 331 15.26 -12.06 -11.19
N HIS A 332 16.28 -12.72 -11.71
CA HIS A 332 16.78 -12.51 -13.07
C HIS A 332 16.47 -13.68 -14.01
N HIS A 333 16.17 -14.85 -13.43
CA HIS A 333 15.92 -16.10 -14.12
C HIS A 333 14.89 -16.88 -13.31
N MET A 334 13.99 -17.59 -13.97
CA MET A 334 12.99 -18.43 -13.34
C MET A 334 12.85 -19.73 -14.15
N PRO A 335 13.23 -20.88 -13.57
CA PRO A 335 12.96 -22.18 -14.18
C PRO A 335 11.45 -22.41 -14.33
N VAL A 336 11.06 -23.01 -15.44
CA VAL A 336 9.69 -23.39 -15.75
C VAL A 336 9.56 -24.90 -15.61
N VAL A 337 8.60 -25.35 -14.82
CA VAL A 337 8.40 -26.76 -14.50
C VAL A 337 7.01 -27.25 -14.90
N GLU A 338 6.94 -28.56 -15.18
CA GLU A 338 5.70 -29.33 -15.32
C GLU A 338 5.73 -30.45 -14.26
N GLY A 339 5.05 -30.22 -13.12
CA GLY A 339 5.29 -31.03 -11.92
C GLY A 339 6.66 -30.71 -11.32
N GLU A 340 7.54 -31.70 -11.21
CA GLU A 340 8.95 -31.55 -10.77
C GLU A 340 9.94 -31.46 -11.94
N GLN A 341 9.50 -31.77 -13.17
CA GLN A 341 10.37 -31.81 -14.33
C GLN A 341 10.63 -30.41 -14.87
N LEU A 342 11.90 -30.13 -15.16
CA LEU A 342 12.32 -28.89 -15.79
C LEU A 342 11.96 -28.91 -17.28
N VAL A 343 11.14 -27.95 -17.74
CA VAL A 343 10.68 -27.86 -19.14
C VAL A 343 11.09 -26.58 -19.85
N GLY A 344 11.59 -25.59 -19.11
CA GLY A 344 12.08 -24.35 -19.69
C GLY A 344 12.75 -23.42 -18.68
N ILE A 345 13.23 -22.28 -19.17
CA ILE A 345 13.70 -21.17 -18.34
C ILE A 345 13.25 -19.85 -18.95
N ILE A 346 12.87 -18.89 -18.11
CA ILE A 346 12.55 -17.52 -18.49
C ILE A 346 13.58 -16.60 -17.84
N THR A 347 14.08 -15.64 -18.61
CA THR A 347 15.04 -14.61 -18.17
C THR A 347 14.42 -13.21 -18.25
N GLN A 348 15.09 -12.21 -17.66
CA GLN A 348 14.67 -10.81 -17.81
C GLN A 348 14.64 -10.36 -19.28
N SER A 349 15.56 -10.83 -20.12
CA SER A 349 15.58 -10.49 -21.54
C SER A 349 14.32 -11.01 -22.25
N ASP A 350 13.87 -12.21 -21.90
CA ASP A 350 12.64 -12.82 -22.41
C ASP A 350 11.42 -11.99 -21.98
N MET A 351 11.37 -11.58 -20.71
CA MET A 351 10.32 -10.70 -20.20
C MET A 351 10.28 -9.35 -20.94
N VAL A 352 11.42 -8.72 -21.17
CA VAL A 352 11.51 -7.44 -21.91
C VAL A 352 11.04 -7.63 -23.35
N ALA A 353 11.50 -8.67 -24.04
CA ALA A 353 11.10 -8.97 -25.41
C ALA A 353 9.58 -9.24 -25.51
N ALA A 354 9.03 -10.02 -24.58
CA ALA A 354 7.60 -10.32 -24.53
C ALA A 354 6.75 -9.07 -24.27
N LEU A 355 7.11 -8.26 -23.26
CA LEU A 355 6.39 -7.03 -22.93
C LEU A 355 6.46 -6.00 -24.08
N PHE A 356 7.61 -5.87 -24.73
CA PHE A 356 7.77 -5.00 -25.90
C PHE A 356 6.90 -5.48 -27.08
N THR A 357 6.90 -6.78 -27.35
CA THR A 357 6.07 -7.37 -28.42
C THR A 357 4.57 -7.16 -28.14
N LEU A 358 4.16 -7.31 -26.89
CA LEU A 358 2.78 -7.05 -26.44
C LEU A 358 2.39 -5.57 -26.59
N ALA A 359 3.31 -4.64 -26.31
CA ALA A 359 3.07 -3.22 -26.48
C ALA A 359 2.92 -2.81 -27.96
N LEU A 360 3.68 -3.44 -28.86
CA LEU A 360 3.66 -3.14 -30.30
C LEU A 360 2.49 -3.76 -31.06
N LYS A 361 1.91 -4.86 -30.57
CA LYS A 361 0.73 -5.50 -31.17
C LYS A 361 -0.49 -5.38 -30.26
N PRO A 362 -1.13 -4.19 -30.18
CA PRO A 362 -2.42 -4.07 -29.52
C PRO A 362 -3.49 -4.75 -30.41
N GLY A 363 -3.60 -6.08 -30.40
CA GLY A 363 -4.62 -6.77 -31.20
C GLY A 363 -4.41 -8.25 -31.58
N LEU A 364 -3.51 -9.02 -30.96
CA LEU A 364 -3.59 -10.49 -31.09
C LEU A 364 -4.68 -11.05 -30.16
N THR A 365 -5.91 -10.57 -30.36
CA THR A 365 -7.13 -11.08 -29.75
C THR A 365 -7.99 -11.62 -30.88
N SER A 366 -8.09 -12.94 -30.96
CA SER A 366 -9.17 -13.70 -31.62
C SER A 366 -9.42 -13.45 -33.12
N GLU A 367 -8.48 -13.78 -34.00
CA GLU A 367 -8.76 -14.04 -35.43
C GLU A 367 -7.84 -15.16 -35.95
N GLU A 368 -8.04 -16.38 -35.45
CA GLU A 368 -7.54 -17.60 -36.10
C GLU A 368 -8.43 -18.79 -35.68
N ALA A 369 -9.75 -18.58 -35.69
CA ALA A 369 -10.71 -19.68 -35.66
C ALA A 369 -11.05 -20.06 -37.11
N THR A 370 -10.31 -21.04 -37.63
CA THR A 370 -10.64 -21.97 -38.74
C THR A 370 -11.24 -21.42 -40.04
N PRO A 371 -10.62 -21.68 -41.21
CA PRO A 371 -11.34 -21.54 -42.47
C PRO A 371 -12.39 -22.66 -42.54
N VAL A 372 -13.67 -22.30 -42.62
CA VAL A 372 -14.71 -23.25 -43.02
C VAL A 372 -14.44 -23.62 -44.47
N SER A 373 -13.85 -24.79 -44.68
CA SER A 373 -13.74 -25.43 -45.99
C SER A 373 -15.10 -25.99 -46.40
N SER A 374 -15.57 -25.50 -47.57
CA SER A 374 -16.57 -26.07 -48.49
C SER A 374 -17.94 -26.45 -47.95
#